data_AF-A0A2H5WX10-F1
#
_entry.id   AF-A0A2H5WX10-F1
#
_cell.length_a   1.000
_cell.length_b   1.000
_cell.length_c   1.000
_cell.angle_alpha   90.00
_cell.angle_beta   90.00
_cell.angle_gamma   90.00
#
_symmetry.space_group_name_H-M   'P 1'
#
loop_
_entity.id
_entity.type
_entity.pdbx_description
1 polymer ?
#
loop_
_entity_poly.entity_id
_entity_poly.type
_entity_poly.pdbx_seq_one_letter_code
_entity_poly.pdbx_strand_id
1 'polypeptide(L)'
;MRTLKSLLLGIAAIGWFTFAAAQHEEDIHLGYVDSTLAVIEPHELAEPPHTREYTMEELLPGLYGVDVGWDFYTTDGHTEPQLRRVTVQQVSISPGFYGVVEGDPNPIFGSGLPGLWTLEYTGDPDSVHRHIIFAANTLPTRDNPLIFKFRLINGEALDGTPLQDSTITYTLQFVPEPTSLLALGASLGVYTLRRYPRRKPLSPKTEGGTA
;
A
#
# COMPACT_ATOMS: atom_id res chain seq x y z
N MET A 1 5.51 21.57 -25.61
CA MET A 1 5.19 21.69 -24.16
C MET A 1 3.71 21.40 -23.93
N ARG A 2 3.30 20.13 -23.94
CA ARG A 2 1.92 19.68 -23.66
C ARG A 2 1.95 18.23 -23.16
N THR A 3 2.38 17.99 -21.93
CA THR A 3 2.29 16.64 -21.31
C THR A 3 2.28 16.64 -19.77
N LEU A 4 2.30 17.79 -19.08
CA LEU A 4 2.41 17.81 -17.61
C LEU A 4 1.08 17.96 -16.85
N LYS A 5 -0.04 18.21 -17.54
CA LYS A 5 -1.32 18.55 -16.89
C LYS A 5 -2.25 17.36 -16.61
N SER A 6 -1.96 16.19 -17.13
CA SER A 6 -2.80 14.99 -16.96
C SER A 6 -2.41 14.10 -15.78
N LEU A 7 -1.32 14.38 -15.06
CA LEU A 7 -0.89 13.58 -13.91
C LEU A 7 -1.48 14.03 -12.57
N LEU A 8 -1.99 15.27 -12.47
CA LEU A 8 -2.41 15.88 -11.20
C LEU A 8 -3.89 15.68 -10.82
N LEU A 9 -4.72 15.10 -11.70
CA LEU A 9 -6.17 15.00 -11.47
C LEU A 9 -6.63 13.69 -10.82
N GLY A 10 -5.73 12.72 -10.58
CA GLY A 10 -6.07 11.46 -9.91
C GLY A 10 -5.80 11.43 -8.40
N ILE A 11 -5.10 12.42 -7.85
CA ILE A 11 -4.48 12.30 -6.52
C ILE A 11 -5.44 12.72 -5.39
N ALA A 12 -6.42 13.57 -5.66
CA ALA A 12 -7.31 14.11 -4.64
C ALA A 12 -8.37 13.11 -4.12
N ALA A 13 -8.60 11.98 -4.79
CA ALA A 13 -9.64 11.03 -4.42
C ALA A 13 -9.16 9.92 -3.45
N ILE A 14 -7.85 9.79 -3.25
CA ILE A 14 -7.28 8.67 -2.47
C ILE A 14 -7.41 8.91 -0.96
N GLY A 15 -7.42 10.17 -0.50
CA GLY A 15 -7.42 10.51 0.92
C GLY A 15 -8.72 10.23 1.70
N TRP A 16 -9.75 9.65 1.09
CA TRP A 16 -11.05 9.34 1.72
C TRP A 16 -11.44 7.87 1.73
N PHE A 17 -10.61 6.97 1.18
CA PHE A 17 -10.87 5.55 1.27
C PHE A 17 -10.30 5.02 2.59
N THR A 18 -11.15 4.86 3.60
CA THR A 18 -10.86 3.96 4.72
C THR A 18 -10.89 2.53 4.18
N PHE A 19 -9.71 1.96 3.95
CA PHE A 19 -9.56 0.62 3.37
C PHE A 19 -10.12 -0.42 4.35
N ALA A 20 -11.17 -1.12 3.92
CA ALA A 20 -11.80 -2.17 4.70
C ALA A 20 -10.96 -3.46 4.63
N ALA A 21 -10.10 -3.68 5.62
CA ALA A 21 -9.63 -4.96 6.13
C ALA A 21 -9.42 -6.10 5.10
N ALA A 22 -8.51 -5.88 4.15
CA ALA A 22 -7.78 -6.96 3.49
C ALA A 22 -6.40 -7.03 4.17
N GLN A 23 -6.28 -7.89 5.18
CA GLN A 23 -5.03 -8.38 5.77
C GLN A 23 -3.88 -7.35 5.83
N HIS A 24 -3.89 -6.46 6.85
CA HIS A 24 -2.80 -5.52 7.11
C HIS A 24 -1.45 -6.25 7.05
N GLU A 25 -0.68 -6.01 6.00
CA GLU A 25 0.70 -6.47 5.92
C GLU A 25 1.48 -5.79 7.06
N GLU A 26 2.32 -6.54 7.78
CA GLU A 26 3.08 -6.02 8.93
C GLU A 26 3.82 -4.71 8.58
N ASP A 27 3.75 -3.74 9.49
CA ASP A 27 4.35 -2.42 9.35
C ASP A 27 5.87 -2.51 9.24
N ILE A 28 6.45 -1.51 8.57
CA ILE A 28 7.90 -1.34 8.51
C ILE A 28 8.33 -0.56 9.76
N HIS A 29 8.95 -1.25 10.72
CA HIS A 29 9.51 -0.64 11.92
C HIS A 29 10.94 -0.17 11.69
N LEU A 30 11.13 1.14 11.81
CA LEU A 30 12.40 1.84 11.66
C LEU A 30 13.10 1.97 13.01
N GLY A 31 14.40 1.71 13.05
CA GLY A 31 15.20 1.78 14.26
C GLY A 31 16.68 1.96 13.95
N TYR A 32 17.53 1.49 14.86
CA TYR A 32 18.97 1.43 14.63
C TYR A 32 19.62 0.23 15.32
N VAL A 33 20.72 -0.22 14.74
CA VAL A 33 21.60 -1.25 15.29
C VAL A 33 23.02 -0.70 15.33
N ASP A 34 23.71 -0.80 16.46
CA ASP A 34 25.08 -0.32 16.64
C ASP A 34 25.29 1.13 16.12
N SER A 35 24.37 2.03 16.51
CA SER A 35 24.33 3.45 16.10
C SER A 35 24.15 3.70 14.59
N THR A 36 23.76 2.69 13.82
CA THR A 36 23.48 2.80 12.37
C THR A 36 21.99 2.58 12.12
N LEU A 37 21.37 3.45 11.34
CA LEU A 37 19.96 3.33 10.97
C LEU A 37 19.68 2.01 10.26
N ALA A 38 18.60 1.34 10.67
CA ALA A 38 18.18 0.06 10.13
C ALA A 38 16.65 -0.09 10.12
N VAL A 39 16.16 -0.95 9.21
CA VAL A 39 14.82 -1.51 9.36
C VAL A 39 14.94 -2.68 10.34
N ILE A 40 14.18 -2.65 11.43
CA ILE A 40 14.22 -3.68 12.48
C ILE A 40 13.19 -4.77 12.20
N GLU A 41 12.02 -4.35 11.68
CA GLU A 41 10.97 -5.25 11.24
C GLU A 41 10.34 -4.68 9.96
N PRO A 42 9.79 -5.53 9.09
CA PRO A 42 9.66 -6.98 9.22
C PRO A 42 10.95 -7.73 8.87
N HIS A 43 10.99 -9.03 9.17
CA HIS A 43 12.17 -9.88 9.00
C HIS A 43 12.74 -9.85 7.57
N GLU A 44 11.89 -9.78 6.54
CA GLU A 44 12.35 -9.77 5.14
C GLU A 44 13.11 -8.50 4.75
N LEU A 45 12.88 -7.40 5.48
CA LEU A 45 13.65 -6.17 5.33
C LEU A 45 14.83 -6.10 6.29
N ALA A 46 14.70 -6.67 7.49
CA ALA A 46 15.76 -6.68 8.50
C ALA A 46 16.95 -7.56 8.09
N GLU A 47 16.70 -8.68 7.42
CA GLU A 47 17.73 -9.64 7.00
C GLU A 47 17.95 -9.67 5.47
N PRO A 48 19.15 -10.04 4.98
CA PRO A 48 19.38 -10.22 3.56
C PRO A 48 18.36 -11.18 2.91
N PRO A 49 17.77 -10.83 1.76
CA PRO A 49 18.22 -9.82 0.80
C PRO A 49 17.63 -8.41 1.00
N HIS A 50 17.03 -8.09 2.15
CA HIS A 50 16.41 -6.80 2.47
C HIS A 50 15.31 -6.42 1.47
N THR A 51 14.45 -7.39 1.15
CA THR A 51 13.41 -7.26 0.13
C THR A 51 12.09 -7.80 0.65
N ARG A 52 11.03 -6.99 0.58
CA ARG A 52 9.66 -7.40 0.91
C ARG A 52 8.73 -7.28 -0.28
N GLU A 53 7.88 -8.27 -0.47
CA GLU A 53 6.85 -8.30 -1.50
C GLU A 53 5.51 -7.80 -0.92
N TYR A 54 4.86 -6.89 -1.64
CA TYR A 54 3.52 -6.36 -1.36
C TYR A 54 2.60 -6.71 -2.52
N THR A 55 1.35 -7.06 -2.20
CA THR A 55 0.33 -7.31 -3.23
C THR A 55 -0.43 -6.03 -3.57
N MET A 56 -0.52 -5.70 -4.86
CA MET A 56 -1.31 -4.56 -5.33
C MET A 56 -2.76 -4.96 -5.63
N GLU A 57 -3.69 -4.12 -5.19
CA GLU A 57 -5.12 -4.25 -5.44
C GLU A 57 -5.61 -3.12 -6.35
N GLU A 58 -6.73 -3.33 -7.05
CA GLU A 58 -7.39 -2.27 -7.83
C GLU A 58 -8.21 -1.38 -6.90
N LEU A 59 -7.77 -0.12 -6.72
CA LEU A 59 -8.42 0.86 -5.85
C LEU A 59 -9.59 1.55 -6.55
N LEU A 60 -9.41 1.87 -7.84
CA LEU A 60 -10.39 2.44 -8.74
C LEU A 60 -10.15 1.84 -10.14
N PRO A 61 -11.12 1.88 -11.07
CA PRO A 61 -10.92 1.39 -12.43
C PRO A 61 -9.63 1.95 -13.07
N GLY A 62 -8.62 1.08 -13.24
CA GLY A 62 -7.32 1.44 -13.81
C GLY A 62 -6.31 2.11 -12.86
N LEU A 63 -6.60 2.18 -11.56
CA LEU A 63 -5.67 2.64 -10.50
C LEU A 63 -5.44 1.51 -9.52
N TYR A 64 -4.19 1.11 -9.37
CA TYR A 64 -3.78 0.03 -8.49
C TYR A 64 -2.91 0.58 -7.37
N GLY A 65 -3.02 0.02 -6.18
CA GLY A 65 -2.21 0.44 -5.07
C GLY A 65 -2.19 -0.55 -3.91
N VAL A 66 -1.35 -0.21 -2.95
CA VAL A 66 -1.25 -0.88 -1.66
C VAL A 66 -0.94 0.16 -0.61
N ASP A 67 -1.47 -0.06 0.58
CA ASP A 67 -1.18 0.75 1.74
C ASP A 67 -0.07 0.08 2.57
N VAL A 68 0.98 0.84 2.87
CA VAL A 68 2.15 0.36 3.62
C VAL A 68 2.29 1.19 4.88
N GLY A 69 2.12 0.55 6.03
CA GLY A 69 2.36 1.17 7.34
C GLY A 69 3.85 1.24 7.67
N TRP A 70 4.23 2.33 8.33
CA TRP A 70 5.58 2.63 8.78
C TRP A 70 5.49 3.14 10.20
N ASP A 71 6.41 2.71 11.04
CA ASP A 71 6.43 3.12 12.43
C ASP A 71 7.86 3.09 12.98
N PHE A 72 8.08 3.61 14.18
CA PHE A 72 9.33 3.44 14.90
C PHE A 72 9.30 2.16 15.73
N TYR A 73 10.39 1.41 15.66
CA TYR A 73 10.55 0.24 16.50
C TYR A 73 10.60 0.63 17.98
N THR A 74 9.81 -0.07 18.79
CA THR A 74 9.80 0.04 20.24
C THR A 74 10.37 -1.25 20.82
N THR A 75 11.47 -1.14 21.56
CA THR A 75 12.11 -2.30 22.18
C THR A 75 11.16 -3.00 23.17
N ASP A 76 11.18 -4.33 23.20
CA ASP A 76 10.40 -5.13 24.15
C ASP A 76 10.46 -4.59 25.59
N GLY A 77 9.28 -4.34 26.17
CA GLY A 77 9.14 -3.82 27.53
C GLY A 77 9.31 -2.31 27.67
N HIS A 78 9.53 -1.58 26.57
CA HIS A 78 9.52 -0.12 26.54
C HIS A 78 8.23 0.41 25.93
N THR A 79 7.88 1.66 26.26
CA THR A 79 6.72 2.38 25.71
C THR A 79 7.11 3.48 24.73
N GLU A 80 8.40 3.79 24.66
CA GLU A 80 8.92 4.87 23.83
C GLU A 80 9.72 4.28 22.66
N PRO A 81 9.64 4.89 21.47
CA PRO A 81 10.35 4.42 20.29
C PRO A 81 11.86 4.60 20.44
N GLN A 82 12.64 3.80 19.71
CA GLN A 82 14.10 3.97 19.67
C GLN A 82 14.53 5.30 19.03
N LEU A 83 13.77 5.74 18.02
CA LEU A 83 14.08 6.91 17.22
C LEU A 83 13.27 8.12 17.67
N ARG A 84 13.89 9.29 17.59
CA ARG A 84 13.19 10.57 17.59
C ARG A 84 12.83 11.00 16.19
N ARG A 85 13.72 10.78 15.22
CA ARG A 85 13.53 11.20 13.83
C ARG A 85 14.31 10.32 12.87
N VAL A 86 13.79 10.13 11.67
CA VAL A 86 14.52 9.55 10.54
C VAL A 86 13.96 10.07 9.22
N THR A 87 14.79 10.13 8.19
CA THR A 87 14.35 10.42 6.82
C THR A 87 14.47 9.17 5.95
N VAL A 88 13.38 8.77 5.32
CA VAL A 88 13.35 7.79 4.24
C VAL A 88 13.70 8.48 2.93
N GLN A 89 14.77 8.02 2.29
CA GLN A 89 15.24 8.52 1.00
C GLN A 89 14.96 7.51 -0.10
N GLN A 90 14.23 7.93 -1.14
CA GLN A 90 14.10 7.22 -2.39
C GLN A 90 15.46 7.14 -3.10
N VAL A 91 15.91 5.92 -3.35
CA VAL A 91 17.07 5.63 -4.21
C VAL A 91 16.61 5.44 -5.65
N SER A 92 15.53 4.67 -5.86
CA SER A 92 14.93 4.47 -7.17
C SER A 92 13.48 4.05 -7.04
N ILE A 93 12.66 4.38 -8.03
CA ILE A 93 11.26 3.96 -8.11
C ILE A 93 10.91 3.62 -9.56
N SER A 94 10.09 2.59 -9.79
CA SER A 94 9.64 2.23 -11.13
C SER A 94 8.92 3.39 -11.84
N PRO A 95 9.06 3.55 -13.17
CA PRO A 95 8.36 4.59 -13.91
C PRO A 95 6.83 4.50 -13.76
N GLY A 96 6.17 5.63 -13.50
CA GLY A 96 4.72 5.69 -13.33
C GLY A 96 4.21 5.21 -11.96
N PHE A 97 5.12 4.80 -11.07
CA PHE A 97 4.84 4.44 -9.68
C PHE A 97 5.16 5.62 -8.76
N TYR A 98 4.31 5.85 -7.77
CA TYR A 98 4.45 6.96 -6.83
C TYR A 98 3.94 6.58 -5.44
N GLY A 99 4.43 7.29 -4.42
CA GLY A 99 4.03 7.12 -3.02
C GLY A 99 3.48 8.42 -2.45
N VAL A 100 2.35 8.33 -1.75
CA VAL A 100 1.63 9.44 -1.13
C VAL A 100 1.43 9.12 0.35
N VAL A 101 1.74 10.07 1.23
CA VAL A 101 1.43 9.90 2.66
C VAL A 101 -0.09 9.92 2.81
N GLU A 102 -0.65 8.98 3.57
CA GLU A 102 -2.08 8.98 3.85
C GLU A 102 -2.52 10.32 4.44
N GLY A 103 -3.61 10.87 3.89
CA GLY A 103 -4.13 12.20 4.21
C GLY A 103 -3.45 13.37 3.51
N ASP A 104 -2.34 13.18 2.80
CA ASP A 104 -1.69 14.21 1.97
C ASP A 104 -2.18 14.11 0.51
N PRO A 105 -2.56 15.23 -0.15
CA PRO A 105 -2.90 15.22 -1.57
C PRO A 105 -1.70 15.17 -2.52
N ASN A 106 -0.44 15.23 -2.04
CA ASN A 106 0.74 15.32 -2.90
C ASN A 106 1.66 14.10 -2.76
N PRO A 107 2.12 13.50 -3.87
CA PRO A 107 3.11 12.44 -3.80
C PRO A 107 4.47 12.97 -3.33
N ILE A 108 5.12 12.19 -2.49
CA ILE A 108 6.46 12.43 -1.95
C ILE A 108 7.53 11.60 -2.65
N PHE A 109 7.11 10.45 -3.20
CA PHE A 109 7.94 9.52 -3.96
C PHE A 109 7.43 9.38 -5.39
N GLY A 110 8.34 9.24 -6.33
CA GLY A 110 8.05 9.21 -7.76
C GLY A 110 9.15 9.83 -8.60
N SER A 111 9.04 9.64 -9.92
CA SER A 111 9.98 10.24 -10.88
C SER A 111 9.87 11.77 -10.88
N GLY A 112 10.99 12.44 -10.60
CA GLY A 112 11.07 13.92 -10.60
C GLY A 112 10.64 14.59 -9.29
N LEU A 113 10.36 13.82 -8.24
CA LEU A 113 10.05 14.32 -6.90
C LEU A 113 11.30 14.37 -6.01
N PRO A 114 11.28 15.12 -4.89
CA PRO A 114 12.41 15.19 -3.97
C PRO A 114 12.84 13.82 -3.43
N GLY A 115 11.88 12.90 -3.28
CA GLY A 115 12.16 11.53 -2.86
C GLY A 115 12.60 11.44 -1.40
N LEU A 116 12.08 12.32 -0.53
CA LEU A 116 12.42 12.39 0.88
C LEU A 116 11.14 12.45 1.70
N TRP A 117 11.09 11.66 2.76
CA TRP A 117 10.03 11.69 3.75
C TRP A 117 10.61 11.56 5.15
N THR A 118 10.31 12.53 6.01
CA THR A 118 10.81 12.55 7.39
C THR A 118 9.69 12.19 8.35
N LEU A 119 9.96 11.21 9.19
CA LEU A 119 9.11 10.81 10.29
C LEU A 119 9.73 11.31 11.60
N GLU A 120 8.91 11.87 12.49
CA GLU A 120 9.37 12.51 13.73
C GLU A 120 8.40 12.19 14.89
N TYR A 121 8.96 11.74 16.00
CA TYR A 121 8.25 11.50 17.24
C TYR A 121 8.06 12.82 18.00
N THR A 122 6.81 13.17 18.27
CA THR A 122 6.44 14.44 18.93
C THR A 122 6.06 14.28 20.41
N GLY A 123 6.32 13.11 21.00
CA GLY A 123 5.91 12.76 22.36
C GLY A 123 4.57 12.03 22.45
N ASP A 124 3.92 11.80 21.31
CA ASP A 124 2.71 10.99 21.17
C ASP A 124 3.05 9.71 20.39
N PRO A 125 2.84 8.49 20.92
CA PRO A 125 3.11 7.24 20.19
C PRO A 125 2.41 7.18 18.82
N ASP A 126 1.23 7.75 18.69
CA ASP A 126 0.48 7.74 17.41
C ASP A 126 1.09 8.70 16.37
N SER A 127 2.06 9.56 16.75
CA SER A 127 2.70 10.51 15.82
C SER A 127 3.63 9.86 14.80
N VAL A 128 4.11 8.64 15.09
CA VAL A 128 5.10 7.92 14.29
C VAL A 128 4.49 6.82 13.43
N HIS A 129 3.30 6.35 13.75
CA HIS A 129 2.58 5.39 12.92
C HIS A 129 1.95 6.08 11.70
N ARG A 130 2.56 5.92 10.53
CA ARG A 130 2.16 6.61 9.29
C ARG A 130 2.11 5.67 8.10
N HIS A 131 1.09 5.88 7.29
CA HIS A 131 0.85 5.10 6.09
C HIS A 131 1.33 5.83 4.84
N ILE A 132 1.94 5.08 3.92
CA ILE A 132 2.24 5.53 2.56
C ILE A 132 1.48 4.64 1.59
N ILE A 133 0.58 5.26 0.83
CA ILE A 133 -0.13 4.61 -0.26
C ILE A 133 0.78 4.65 -1.48
N PHE A 134 1.21 3.48 -1.91
CA PHE A 134 1.94 3.30 -3.16
C PHE A 134 0.98 2.95 -4.29
N ALA A 135 1.01 3.70 -5.38
CA ALA A 135 0.04 3.55 -6.46
C ALA A 135 0.62 3.72 -7.86
N ALA A 136 -0.03 3.06 -8.83
CA ALA A 136 0.27 3.14 -10.26
C ALA A 136 -0.99 2.99 -11.11
N ASN A 137 -0.95 3.56 -12.31
CA ASN A 137 -2.00 3.40 -13.34
C ASN A 137 -1.78 2.16 -14.23
N THR A 138 -0.91 1.24 -13.80
CA THR A 138 -0.57 0.03 -14.54
C THR A 138 -0.35 -1.08 -13.53
N LEU A 139 -1.11 -2.16 -13.66
CA LEU A 139 -0.95 -3.33 -12.82
C LEU A 139 0.38 -4.02 -13.16
N PRO A 140 1.25 -4.31 -12.17
CA PRO A 140 2.46 -5.10 -12.41
C PRO A 140 2.14 -6.52 -12.86
N THR A 141 3.14 -7.23 -13.38
CA THR A 141 3.10 -8.69 -13.50
C THR A 141 4.10 -9.30 -12.52
N ARG A 142 3.96 -10.58 -12.18
CA ARG A 142 4.99 -11.24 -11.33
C ARG A 142 6.37 -11.26 -11.97
N ASP A 143 6.46 -11.29 -13.31
CA ASP A 143 7.72 -11.25 -14.05
C ASP A 143 8.28 -9.82 -14.20
N ASN A 144 7.44 -8.80 -13.98
CA ASN A 144 7.82 -7.39 -14.08
C ASN A 144 7.14 -6.59 -12.95
N PRO A 145 7.61 -6.77 -11.69
CA PRO A 145 7.04 -6.08 -10.55
C PRO A 145 7.38 -4.57 -10.58
N LEU A 146 6.57 -3.77 -9.91
CA LEU A 146 6.97 -2.39 -9.59
C LEU A 146 7.92 -2.44 -8.39
N ILE A 147 8.90 -1.54 -8.37
CA ILE A 147 9.98 -1.54 -7.38
C ILE A 147 10.08 -0.15 -6.77
N PHE A 148 10.21 -0.11 -5.45
CA PHE A 148 10.66 1.06 -4.70
C PHE A 148 11.89 0.67 -3.89
N LYS A 149 12.99 1.40 -4.08
CA LYS A 149 14.22 1.22 -3.30
C LYS A 149 14.47 2.45 -2.45
N PHE A 150 14.81 2.24 -1.19
CA PHE A 150 15.04 3.32 -0.25
C PHE A 150 16.21 3.06 0.68
N ARG A 151 16.66 4.14 1.33
CA ARG A 151 17.65 4.14 2.41
C ARG A 151 17.16 5.03 3.54
N LEU A 152 17.63 4.74 4.75
CA LEU A 152 17.38 5.58 5.93
C LEU A 152 18.56 6.52 6.13
N ILE A 153 18.28 7.81 6.29
CA ILE A 153 19.29 8.85 6.47
C ILE A 153 18.88 9.86 7.55
N ASN A 154 19.84 10.66 8.02
CA ASN A 154 19.62 11.82 8.91
C ASN A 154 18.84 11.51 10.20
N GLY A 155 19.13 10.37 10.81
CA GLY A 155 18.43 9.87 11.97
C GLY A 155 18.94 10.40 13.29
N GLU A 156 18.05 10.44 14.28
CA GLU A 156 18.29 10.87 15.65
C GLU A 156 17.65 9.84 16.58
N ALA A 157 18.42 9.31 17.52
CA ALA A 157 17.89 8.46 18.60
C ALA A 157 16.97 9.29 19.52
N LEU A 158 16.15 8.62 20.32
CA LEU A 158 15.18 9.30 21.21
C LEU A 158 15.82 10.37 22.10
N ASP A 159 17.05 10.13 22.57
CA ASP A 159 17.81 11.02 23.45
C ASP A 159 18.47 12.23 22.74
N GLY A 160 18.32 12.31 21.42
CA GLY A 160 18.90 13.37 20.59
C GLY A 160 20.25 13.03 19.97
N THR A 161 20.77 11.82 20.17
CA THR A 161 22.05 11.40 19.59
C THR A 161 21.93 11.22 18.08
N PRO A 162 22.78 11.85 17.25
CA PRO A 162 22.79 11.63 15.81
C PRO A 162 23.28 10.22 15.48
N LEU A 163 22.62 9.57 14.52
CA LEU A 163 22.90 8.21 14.08
C LEU A 163 23.59 8.20 12.70
N GLN A 164 24.28 7.11 12.38
CA GLN A 164 24.85 6.90 11.06
C GLN A 164 23.78 6.50 10.05
N ASP A 165 23.90 7.00 8.81
CA ASP A 165 23.03 6.63 7.71
C ASP A 165 23.12 5.12 7.38
N SER A 166 22.00 4.54 6.96
CA SER A 166 21.94 3.14 6.56
C SER A 166 22.88 2.85 5.39
N THR A 167 23.74 1.85 5.53
CA THR A 167 24.55 1.31 4.42
C THR A 167 23.75 0.39 3.50
N ILE A 168 22.62 -0.12 3.99
CA ILE A 168 21.70 -1.02 3.28
C ILE A 168 20.74 -0.20 2.40
N THR A 169 20.48 -0.71 1.19
CA THR A 169 19.38 -0.27 0.32
C THR A 169 18.28 -1.32 0.36
N TYR A 170 17.15 -0.97 0.97
CA TYR A 170 15.98 -1.82 1.09
C TYR A 170 15.15 -1.80 -0.20
N THR A 171 14.47 -2.89 -0.49
CA THR A 171 13.63 -3.03 -1.68
C THR A 171 12.21 -3.43 -1.30
N LEU A 172 11.24 -2.62 -1.68
CA LEU A 172 9.83 -3.00 -1.70
C LEU A 172 9.47 -3.41 -3.13
N GLN A 173 8.96 -4.63 -3.28
CA GLN A 173 8.56 -5.22 -4.55
C GLN A 173 7.05 -5.36 -4.59
N PHE A 174 6.42 -4.86 -5.64
CA PHE A 174 4.96 -4.81 -5.75
C PHE A 174 4.49 -5.70 -6.90
N VAL A 175 3.66 -6.68 -6.58
CA VAL A 175 3.20 -7.73 -7.49
C VAL A 175 1.67 -7.70 -7.63
N PRO A 176 1.09 -8.28 -8.69
CA PRO A 176 -0.35 -8.38 -8.79
C PRO A 176 -0.92 -9.41 -7.79
N GLU A 177 -2.17 -9.22 -7.40
CA GLU A 177 -2.94 -10.21 -6.66
C GLU A 177 -2.91 -11.58 -7.39
N PRO A 178 -2.65 -12.69 -6.67
CA PRO A 178 -2.67 -14.01 -7.28
C PRO A 178 -4.06 -14.32 -7.83
N THR A 179 -4.10 -14.76 -9.09
CA THR A 179 -5.33 -15.02 -9.88
C THR A 179 -6.30 -16.01 -9.21
N SER A 180 -5.83 -16.79 -8.23
CA SER A 180 -6.64 -17.73 -7.44
C SER A 180 -7.65 -17.06 -6.50
N LEU A 181 -7.41 -15.83 -6.02
CA LEU A 181 -8.36 -15.11 -5.17
C LEU A 181 -9.58 -14.59 -5.97
N LEU A 182 -9.33 -14.07 -7.17
CA LEU A 182 -10.39 -13.72 -8.13
C LEU A 182 -11.25 -14.95 -8.52
N ALA A 183 -10.66 -16.15 -8.59
CA ALA A 183 -11.37 -17.38 -8.90
C ALA A 183 -12.32 -17.85 -7.77
N LEU A 184 -11.98 -17.58 -6.50
CA LEU A 184 -12.83 -17.92 -5.35
C LEU A 184 -14.07 -17.02 -5.29
N GLY A 185 -13.95 -15.72 -5.60
CA GLY A 185 -15.08 -14.79 -5.69
C GLY A 185 -16.07 -15.13 -6.84
N ALA A 186 -15.56 -15.54 -7.99
CA ALA A 186 -16.40 -15.94 -9.13
C ALA A 186 -17.17 -17.27 -8.89
N SER A 187 -16.61 -18.17 -8.08
CA SER A 187 -17.23 -19.49 -7.82
C SER A 187 -18.44 -19.45 -6.86
N LEU A 188 -18.55 -18.42 -6.01
CA LEU A 188 -19.72 -18.21 -5.14
C LEU A 188 -20.90 -17.53 -5.87
N GLY A 189 -20.65 -16.80 -6.95
CA GLY A 189 -21.70 -16.13 -7.74
C GLY A 189 -22.54 -17.06 -8.64
N VAL A 190 -22.08 -18.28 -8.91
CA VAL A 190 -22.75 -19.20 -9.85
C VAL A 190 -23.81 -20.09 -9.16
N TYR A 191 -23.86 -20.12 -7.82
CA TYR A 191 -24.81 -21.00 -7.10
C TYR A 191 -26.21 -20.40 -6.84
N THR A 192 -26.49 -19.14 -7.18
CA THR A 192 -27.81 -18.53 -6.96
C THR A 192 -28.73 -18.55 -8.19
N LEU A 193 -28.28 -19.01 -9.37
CA LEU A 193 -29.10 -19.10 -10.58
C LEU A 193 -29.48 -20.54 -10.94
N ARG A 194 -30.11 -21.26 -10.00
CA ARG A 194 -30.80 -22.51 -10.35
C ARG A 194 -31.94 -22.83 -9.38
N ARG A 195 -33.14 -22.31 -9.70
CA ARG A 195 -34.41 -23.05 -9.74
C ARG A 195 -35.60 -22.09 -9.75
N TYR A 196 -36.21 -21.90 -10.92
CA TYR A 196 -37.67 -21.98 -11.03
C TYR A 196 -38.03 -22.69 -12.33
N PRO A 197 -38.64 -23.89 -12.28
CA PRO A 197 -39.06 -24.58 -13.49
C PRO A 197 -40.28 -23.91 -14.11
N ARG A 198 -40.17 -23.61 -15.41
CA ARG A 198 -41.30 -23.35 -16.32
C ARG A 198 -42.42 -24.37 -16.10
N ARG A 199 -43.63 -23.91 -15.78
CA ARG A 199 -44.85 -24.67 -16.05
C ARG A 199 -45.46 -24.22 -17.38
N LYS A 200 -45.77 -25.23 -18.19
CA LYS A 200 -46.33 -25.18 -19.56
C LYS A 200 -47.80 -24.73 -19.57
N PRO A 201 -48.36 -24.39 -20.76
CA PRO A 201 -49.59 -23.61 -20.92
C PRO A 201 -50.85 -24.49 -20.93
N LEU A 202 -52.01 -23.88 -20.64
CA LEU A 202 -53.31 -24.36 -21.08
C LEU A 202 -54.11 -23.22 -21.72
N SER A 203 -54.52 -23.42 -22.97
CA SER A 203 -55.58 -22.66 -23.66
C SER A 203 -56.89 -23.49 -23.63
N PRO A 204 -57.98 -23.04 -24.27
CA PRO A 204 -58.90 -21.99 -23.83
C PRO A 204 -60.33 -22.56 -23.63
N LYS A 205 -61.26 -21.81 -23.02
CA LYS A 205 -62.70 -22.01 -23.25
C LYS A 205 -63.44 -20.67 -23.30
N THR A 206 -64.15 -20.53 -24.42
CA THR A 206 -65.14 -19.53 -24.82
C THR A 206 -66.43 -19.64 -24.02
N GLU A 207 -67.12 -18.50 -23.87
CA GLU A 207 -68.59 -18.24 -23.82
C GLU A 207 -68.72 -16.83 -23.20
N GLY A 208 -69.47 -15.85 -23.69
CA GLY A 208 -70.68 -15.84 -24.50
C GLY A 208 -71.79 -15.11 -23.71
N GLY A 209 -72.12 -13.87 -24.08
CA GLY A 209 -73.49 -13.32 -24.06
C GLY A 209 -74.20 -12.91 -22.75
N THR A 210 -74.53 -11.62 -22.70
CA THR A 210 -75.80 -10.97 -22.26
C THR A 210 -76.29 -11.04 -20.80
N ALA A 211 -76.50 -9.85 -20.23
CA ALA A 211 -77.83 -9.32 -19.93
C ALA A 211 -77.87 -7.83 -20.31
#